data_AF-A0A917P4C2-F1
#
_entry.id   AF-A0A917P4C2-F1
#
_cell.length_a   1.000
_cell.length_b   1.000
_cell.length_c   1.000
_cell.angle_alpha   90.00
_cell.angle_beta   90.00
_cell.angle_gamma   90.00
#
_symmetry.space_group_name_H-M   'P 1'
#
loop_
_entity.id
_entity.type
_entity.pdbx_description
1 polymer ?
#
loop_
_entity_poly.entity_id
_entity_poly.type
_entity_poly.pdbx_seq_one_letter_code
_entity_poly.pdbx_strand_id
1 'polypeptide(L)' 'MPIQHSDSPSPSDDTTTPDVLLHTGAEHGASAEDLVLATGRDLTPQSLAWAERKLAEEGPAALDKLLP' A
#
# COMPACT_ATOMS: atom_id res chain seq x y z
N MET A 1 -21.25 15.61 16.84
CA MET A 1 -21.47 14.28 16.24
C MET A 1 -20.44 13.34 16.86
N PRO A 2 -20.81 12.24 17.53
CA PRO A 2 -19.82 11.24 17.94
C PRO A 2 -19.44 10.41 16.70
N ILE A 3 -18.14 10.26 16.45
CA ILE A 3 -17.64 9.32 15.45
C ILE A 3 -17.84 7.90 15.98
N GLN A 4 -18.63 7.11 15.26
CA GLN A 4 -18.95 5.73 15.59
C GLN A 4 -17.74 4.88 15.16
N HIS A 5 -16.87 4.50 16.10
CA HIS A 5 -15.84 3.50 15.82
C HIS A 5 -16.54 2.15 15.68
N SER A 6 -16.50 1.57 14.48
CA SER A 6 -16.93 0.20 14.23
C SER A 6 -16.14 -0.73 15.14
N ASP A 7 -16.86 -1.64 15.80
CA ASP A 7 -16.36 -2.64 16.73
C ASP A 7 -15.35 -3.55 16.01
N SER A 8 -14.07 -3.17 16.07
CA SER A 8 -12.98 -4.02 15.63
C SER A 8 -12.69 -4.97 16.80
N PRO A 9 -12.53 -6.28 16.55
CA PRO A 9 -12.18 -7.21 17.63
C PRO A 9 -10.92 -6.69 18.31
N SER A 10 -11.02 -6.36 19.59
CA SER A 10 -9.83 -6.00 20.37
C SER A 10 -8.87 -7.17 20.30
N PRO A 11 -7.61 -6.97 19.84
CA PRO A 11 -6.64 -8.06 19.81
C PRO A 11 -6.50 -8.56 21.24
N SER A 12 -6.90 -9.81 21.47
CA SER A 12 -6.66 -10.46 22.76
C SER A 12 -5.14 -10.65 22.88
N ASP A 13 -4.55 -10.12 23.96
CA ASP A 13 -3.10 -9.93 24.15
C ASP A 13 -2.22 -11.22 24.12
N ASP A 14 -2.76 -12.40 23.79
CA ASP A 14 -2.06 -13.67 23.97
C ASP A 14 -2.17 -14.67 22.80
N THR A 15 -2.63 -14.24 21.62
CA THR A 15 -2.67 -15.14 20.44
C THR A 15 -2.17 -14.45 19.17
N THR A 16 -1.27 -15.11 18.43
CA THR A 16 -0.84 -14.71 17.10
C THR A 16 -2.05 -14.61 16.14
N THR A 17 -2.11 -13.53 15.37
CA THR A 17 -3.12 -13.35 14.31
C THR A 17 -3.05 -14.52 13.32
N PRO A 18 -4.15 -15.25 13.07
CA PRO A 18 -4.20 -16.32 12.08
C PRO A 18 -3.84 -15.85 10.67
N ASP A 19 -3.08 -16.65 9.92
CA ASP A 19 -2.60 -16.30 8.57
C ASP A 19 -3.73 -15.94 7.59
N VAL A 20 -4.91 -16.57 7.73
CA VAL A 20 -6.09 -16.28 6.88
C VAL A 20 -6.62 -14.85 7.04
N LEU A 21 -6.27 -14.19 8.14
CA LEU A 21 -6.61 -12.79 8.41
C LEU A 21 -5.47 -11.82 8.06
N LEU A 22 -4.31 -12.33 7.64
CA LEU A 22 -3.18 -11.50 7.23
C LEU A 22 -3.35 -11.11 5.76
N HIS A 23 -3.25 -9.81 5.51
CA HIS A 23 -3.30 -9.24 4.17
C HIS A 23 -1.97 -8.52 3.90
N THR A 24 -1.27 -8.94 2.84
CA THR A 24 0.00 -8.32 2.44
C THR A 24 -0.18 -7.19 1.44
N GLY A 25 -1.43 -6.94 0.97
CA GLY A 25 -1.74 -5.93 -0.03
C GLY A 25 -1.33 -6.30 -1.46
N ALA A 26 -0.64 -7.43 -1.64
CA ALA A 26 -0.12 -7.87 -2.93
C ALA A 26 -1.22 -8.22 -3.95
N GLU A 27 -2.44 -8.51 -3.47
CA GLU A 27 -3.58 -8.85 -4.31
C GLU A 27 -4.10 -7.70 -5.18
N HIS A 28 -3.85 -6.44 -4.80
CA HIS A 28 -4.33 -5.26 -5.53
C HIS A 28 -3.28 -4.68 -6.51
N GLY A 29 -2.07 -5.23 -6.52
CA GLY A 29 -0.94 -4.68 -7.28
C GLY A 29 -0.37 -3.40 -6.68
N ALA A 30 0.69 -2.88 -7.30
CA ALA A 30 1.40 -1.69 -6.83
C ALA A 30 0.56 -0.41 -6.99
N SER A 31 0.39 0.35 -5.90
CA SER A 31 -0.21 1.69 -5.96
C SER A 31 0.82 2.75 -6.36
N ALA A 32 0.33 3.95 -6.69
CA ALA A 32 1.20 5.09 -7.01
C ALA A 32 2.01 5.51 -5.76
N GLU A 33 1.38 5.46 -4.59
CA GLU A 33 2.01 5.69 -3.29
C GLU A 33 3.14 4.69 -3.04
N ASP A 34 2.93 3.40 -3.31
CA ASP A 34 3.95 2.37 -3.12
C ASP A 34 5.18 2.63 -4.00
N LEU A 35 4.97 3.08 -5.24
CA LEU A 35 6.06 3.44 -6.15
C LEU A 35 6.87 4.64 -5.68
N VAL A 36 6.21 5.66 -5.15
CA VAL A 36 6.88 6.84 -4.59
C VAL A 36 7.71 6.44 -3.38
N LEU A 37 7.13 5.66 -2.47
CA LEU A 37 7.80 5.19 -1.25
C LEU A 37 8.97 4.26 -1.56
N ALA A 38 8.79 3.32 -2.49
CA ALA A 38 9.82 2.38 -2.92
C ALA A 38 11.03 3.09 -3.55
N THR A 39 10.82 4.22 -4.22
CA THR A 39 11.89 5.04 -4.80
C THR A 39 12.50 6.06 -3.82
N GLY A 40 12.02 6.09 -2.56
CA GLY A 40 12.52 7.01 -1.53
C GLY A 40 12.18 8.48 -1.80
N ARG A 41 11.12 8.75 -2.57
CA ARG A 41 10.63 10.11 -2.83
C ARG A 41 9.57 10.50 -1.80
N ASP A 42 9.45 11.80 -1.58
CA ASP A 42 8.37 12.35 -0.75
C ASP A 42 7.01 12.27 -1.45
N LEU A 43 5.95 12.01 -0.68
CA LEU A 43 4.55 11.96 -1.13
C LEU A 43 4.00 13.36 -1.44
N THR A 44 4.55 13.97 -2.48
CA THR A 44 4.09 15.24 -3.05
C THR A 44 3.15 14.99 -4.23
N PRO A 45 2.22 15.92 -4.54
CA PRO A 45 1.32 15.77 -5.70
C PRO A 45 2.08 15.54 -7.01
N GLN A 46 3.26 16.14 -7.16
CA GLN A 46 4.12 15.94 -8.32
C GLN A 46 4.68 14.51 -8.41
N SER A 47 5.08 13.94 -7.26
CA SER A 47 5.63 12.58 -7.22
C SER A 47 4.54 11.53 -7.47
N LEU A 48 3.33 11.76 -6.96
CA LEU A 48 2.17 10.91 -7.24
C LEU A 48 1.81 10.92 -8.73
N ALA A 49 1.71 12.10 -9.36
CA ALA A 49 1.42 12.20 -10.79
C ALA A 49 2.49 11.52 -11.67
N TRP A 50 3.77 11.57 -11.25
CA TRP A 50 4.83 10.80 -11.90
C TRP A 50 4.62 9.28 -11.76
N ALA A 51 4.25 8.81 -10.57
CA ALA A 51 4.04 7.39 -10.30
C ALA A 51 2.81 6.84 -11.03
N GLU A 52 1.70 7.58 -11.07
CA GLU A 52 0.51 7.24 -11.86
C GLU A 52 0.84 7.06 -13.33
N ARG A 53 1.61 8.01 -13.90
CA ARG A 53 2.06 7.90 -15.30
C ARG A 53 2.94 6.67 -15.50
N LYS A 54 3.85 6.38 -14.57
CA LYS A 54 4.71 5.19 -14.62
C LYS A 54 3.92 3.89 -14.57
N LEU A 55 2.92 3.79 -13.70
CA LEU A 55 2.02 2.64 -13.65
C LEU A 55 1.19 2.50 -14.92
N ALA A 56 0.74 3.59 -15.52
CA ALA A 56 0.01 3.55 -16.78
C ALA A 56 0.90 3.06 -17.95
N GLU A 57 2.18 3.43 -17.95
CA GLU A 57 3.14 3.05 -19.00
C GLU A 57 3.69 1.62 -18.83
N GLU A 58 4.01 1.22 -17.61
CA GLU A 58 4.77 -0.02 -17.33
C GLU A 58 3.95 -1.09 -16.60
N GLY A 59 2.75 -0.73 -16.15
CA GLY A 59 1.88 -1.62 -15.38
C GLY A 59 2.46 -1.97 -14.01
N PRO A 60 1.98 -3.08 -13.41
CA PRO A 60 2.43 -3.54 -12.10
C PRO A 60 3.94 -3.84 -12.03
N ALA A 61 4.56 -4.13 -13.17
CA ALA A 61 5.99 -4.42 -13.27
C ALA A 61 6.88 -3.17 -13.14
N ALA A 62 6.30 -1.97 -12.98
CA ALA A 62 7.05 -0.74 -12.77
C ALA A 62 7.95 -0.81 -11.51
N LEU A 63 7.45 -1.44 -10.43
CA LEU A 63 8.24 -1.64 -9.21
C LEU A 63 9.44 -2.55 -9.46
N ASP A 64 9.23 -3.70 -10.08
CA ASP A 64 10.28 -4.68 -10.37
C ASP A 64 11.39 -4.12 -11.29
N LYS A 65 11.06 -3.13 -12.13
CA LYS A 65 12.03 -2.46 -13.00
C LYS A 65 12.77 -1.31 -12.30
N LEU A 66 12.14 -0.67 -11.33
CA LEU A 66 12.69 0.48 -10.62
C LEU A 66 13.57 0.07 -9.45
N LEU A 67 13.27 -1.07 -8.84
CA LEU A 67 14.03 -1.62 -7.73
C LEU A 67 15.10 -2.59 -8.26
N PRO A 68 16.36 -2.49 -7.77
CA PRO A 68 17.46 -3.37 -8.19
C PRO A 68 17.29 -4.82 -7.74
#